data_AF-A0A2D5Y894-F1
#
_entry.id   AF-A0A2D5Y894-F1
#
_cell.length_a   1.000
_cell.length_b   1.000
_cell.length_c   1.000
_cell.angle_alpha   90.00
_cell.angle_beta   90.00
_cell.angle_gamma   90.00
#
_symmetry.space_group_name_H-M   'P 1'
#
loop_
_entity.id
_entity.type
_entity.pdbx_description
1 polymer ?
#
loop_
_entity_poly.entity_id
_entity_poly.type
_entity_poly.pdbx_seq_one_letter_code
_entity_poly.pdbx_strand_id
1 'polypeptide(L)'
;MIRCLIIFLTLYFCLTAKEPIRTWTSTDGRTLEARYLEMVGSKVRIKNASGRTFIVPLTGFSSADQEYVKKAYGRSLFAVPQPFDKDGRGGVIVASAIGRV
;
A
#
# COMPACT_ATOMS: atom_id res chain seq x y z
N MET A 1 30.49 -9.37 21.61
CA MET A 1 29.64 -8.17 21.69
C MET A 1 29.45 -7.45 20.35
N ILE A 2 30.50 -7.17 19.57
CA ILE A 2 30.40 -6.50 18.25
C ILE A 2 29.62 -7.29 17.18
N ARG A 3 29.71 -8.63 17.19
CA ARG A 3 28.92 -9.49 16.27
C ARG A 3 27.40 -9.45 16.54
N CYS A 4 26.97 -9.34 17.79
CA CYS A 4 25.54 -9.19 18.13
C CYS A 4 25.03 -7.78 17.76
N LEU A 5 25.87 -6.76 17.88
CA LEU A 5 25.55 -5.37 17.51
C LEU A 5 25.29 -5.23 15.99
N ILE A 6 26.09 -5.92 15.16
CA ILE A 6 25.91 -5.92 13.69
C ILE A 6 24.62 -6.65 13.29
N ILE A 7 24.27 -7.76 13.95
CA ILE A 7 23.03 -8.51 13.68
C ILE A 7 21.80 -7.69 14.09
N PHE A 8 21.86 -6.96 15.20
CA PHE A 8 20.78 -6.05 15.62
C PHE A 8 20.61 -4.86 14.65
N LEU A 9 21.71 -4.34 14.09
CA LEU A 9 21.68 -3.24 13.12
C LEU A 9 21.14 -3.68 11.75
N THR A 10 21.46 -4.89 11.28
CA THR A 10 20.92 -5.43 10.02
C THR A 10 19.45 -5.83 10.13
N LEU A 11 19.00 -6.34 11.29
CA LEU A 11 17.58 -6.62 11.53
C LEU A 11 16.72 -5.33 11.52
N TYR A 12 17.27 -4.19 11.95
CA TYR A 12 16.51 -2.94 11.99
C TYR A 12 16.17 -2.38 10.60
N PHE A 13 17.04 -2.57 9.60
CA PHE A 13 16.85 -1.99 8.26
C PHE A 13 15.75 -2.71 7.46
N CYS A 14 15.45 -3.97 7.78
CA CYS A 14 14.49 -4.78 7.01
C CYS A 14 13.02 -4.41 7.29
N LEU A 15 12.71 -3.74 8.41
CA LEU A 15 11.33 -3.56 8.87
C LEU A 15 10.52 -2.46 8.16
N THR A 16 11.08 -1.71 7.20
CA THR A 16 10.37 -0.60 6.54
C THR A 16 10.32 -0.72 5.02
N ALA A 17 9.84 -1.87 4.52
CA ALA A 17 9.58 -2.06 3.09
C ALA A 17 8.41 -1.16 2.63
N LYS A 18 8.73 -0.05 1.96
CA LYS A 18 7.75 0.84 1.31
C LYS A 18 7.48 0.37 -0.12
N GLU A 19 6.25 0.54 -0.62
CA GLU A 19 5.90 0.24 -2.02
C GLU A 19 6.84 0.93 -3.01
N PRO A 20 7.30 0.29 -4.09
CA PRO A 20 8.26 0.89 -5.01
C PRO A 20 7.71 2.13 -5.74
N ILE A 21 8.62 3.00 -6.20
CA ILE A 21 8.27 4.00 -7.21
C ILE A 21 8.01 3.26 -8.52
N ARG A 22 6.90 3.56 -9.17
CA ARG A 22 6.52 3.02 -10.47
C ARG A 22 5.86 4.08 -11.33
N THR A 23 5.75 3.78 -12.62
CA THR A 23 4.98 4.60 -13.56
C THR A 23 3.51 4.27 -13.42
N TRP A 24 2.72 5.31 -13.17
CA TRP A 24 1.27 5.30 -13.17
C TRP A 24 0.78 5.91 -14.47
N THR A 25 -0.36 5.44 -14.97
CA THR A 25 -0.99 5.92 -16.18
C THR A 25 -2.41 6.37 -15.86
N SER A 26 -2.72 7.61 -16.22
CA SER A 26 -4.07 8.16 -16.15
C SER A 26 -4.93 7.64 -17.30
N THR A 27 -6.25 7.67 -17.13
CA THR A 27 -7.23 7.32 -18.18
C THR A 27 -7.08 8.15 -19.46
N ASP A 28 -6.54 9.36 -19.36
CA ASP A 28 -6.20 10.23 -20.50
C ASP A 28 -4.81 9.95 -21.12
N GLY A 29 -4.12 8.90 -20.67
CA GLY A 29 -2.82 8.47 -21.19
C GLY A 29 -1.60 9.18 -20.59
N ARG A 30 -1.79 10.17 -19.71
CA ARG A 30 -0.68 10.84 -19.03
C ARG A 30 0.00 9.91 -18.03
N THR A 31 1.32 10.04 -17.88
CA THR A 31 2.09 9.22 -16.96
C THR A 31 2.64 10.02 -15.77
N LEU A 32 2.85 9.33 -14.64
CA LEU A 32 3.42 9.91 -13.43
C LEU A 32 4.28 8.87 -12.70
N GLU A 33 5.51 9.21 -12.37
CA GLU A 33 6.33 8.39 -11.48
C GLU A 33 6.00 8.69 -10.02
N ALA A 34 5.49 7.68 -9.32
CA ALA A 34 5.12 7.79 -7.92
C ALA A 34 5.09 6.44 -7.23
N ARG A 35 5.13 6.46 -5.89
CA ARG A 35 4.84 5.29 -5.06
C ARG A 35 3.44 5.38 -4.48
N TYR A 36 2.81 4.22 -4.28
CA TYR A 36 1.59 4.12 -3.50
C TYR A 36 1.88 4.39 -2.02
N LEU A 37 0.99 5.15 -1.37
CA LEU A 37 1.00 5.33 0.08
C LEU A 37 -0.15 4.57 0.74
N GLU A 38 -1.38 4.87 0.35
CA GLU A 38 -2.59 4.27 0.95
C GLU A 38 -3.84 4.52 0.11
N MET A 39 -4.92 3.81 0.45
CA MET A 39 -6.28 4.12 0.01
C MET A 39 -6.93 5.08 0.98
N VAL A 40 -7.59 6.10 0.44
CA VAL A 40 -8.35 7.11 1.19
C VAL A 40 -9.79 7.09 0.65
N GLY A 41 -10.64 6.27 1.27
CA GLY A 41 -11.97 5.98 0.72
C GLY A 41 -11.87 5.33 -0.66
N SER A 42 -12.40 6.00 -1.70
CA SER A 42 -12.33 5.57 -3.11
C SER A 42 -11.15 6.18 -3.90
N LYS A 43 -10.29 6.94 -3.21
CA LYS A 43 -9.14 7.64 -3.82
C LYS A 43 -7.83 6.98 -3.41
N VAL A 44 -6.81 7.19 -4.21
CA VAL A 44 -5.45 6.69 -4.00
C VAL A 44 -4.56 7.85 -3.62
N ARG A 45 -3.83 7.71 -2.51
CA ARG A 45 -2.77 8.64 -2.15
C ARG A 45 -1.44 8.13 -2.69
N ILE A 46 -0.78 8.90 -3.54
CA ILE A 46 0.51 8.58 -4.14
C ILE A 46 1.52 9.70 -3.88
N LYS A 47 2.81 9.37 -3.88
CA LYS A 47 3.90 10.35 -3.68
C LYS A 47 4.96 10.20 -4.76
N ASN A 48 5.26 11.29 -5.44
CA ASN A 48 6.27 11.29 -6.50
C ASN A 48 7.71 11.36 -5.94
N ALA A 49 8.71 11.22 -6.82
CA ALA A 49 10.12 11.30 -6.46
C ALA A 49 10.52 12.66 -5.84
N SER A 50 9.89 13.76 -6.27
CA SER A 50 10.09 15.11 -5.71
C SER A 50 9.47 15.29 -4.32
N GLY A 51 8.79 14.28 -3.78
CA GLY A 51 8.17 14.31 -2.47
C GLY A 51 6.77 14.93 -2.41
N ARG A 52 6.18 15.30 -3.56
CA ARG A 52 4.81 15.83 -3.65
C ARG A 52 3.80 14.68 -3.55
N THR A 53 2.74 14.89 -2.77
CA THR A 53 1.65 13.93 -2.57
C THR A 53 0.41 14.34 -3.36
N PHE A 54 -0.24 13.35 -3.98
CA PHE A 54 -1.45 13.52 -4.77
C PHE A 54 -2.53 12.57 -4.23
N ILE A 55 -3.78 13.02 -4.23
CA ILE A 55 -4.95 12.19 -3.90
C ILE A 55 -5.84 12.17 -5.15
N VAL A 56 -5.83 11.04 -5.86
CA VAL A 56 -6.47 10.91 -7.17
C VAL A 56 -7.55 9.81 -7.09
N PRO A 57 -8.74 9.98 -7.71
CA PRO A 57 -9.72 8.91 -7.80
C PRO A 57 -9.11 7.64 -8.40
N LEU A 58 -9.41 6.47 -7.83
CA LEU A 58 -8.91 5.19 -8.35
C LEU A 58 -9.31 4.99 -9.83
N THR A 59 -10.53 5.40 -10.17
CA THR A 59 -11.08 5.35 -11.53
C THR A 59 -10.35 6.24 -12.53
N GLY A 60 -9.53 7.20 -12.05
CA GLY A 60 -8.72 8.06 -12.90
C GLY A 60 -7.46 7.38 -13.44
N PHE A 61 -7.10 6.20 -12.95
CA PHE A 61 -5.95 5.43 -13.41
C PHE A 61 -6.32 4.32 -14.40
N SER A 62 -5.33 3.84 -15.14
CA SER A 62 -5.44 2.68 -16.02
C SER A 62 -5.91 1.43 -15.28
N SER A 63 -6.51 0.48 -15.99
CA SER A 63 -6.98 -0.79 -15.41
C SER A 63 -5.86 -1.55 -14.67
N ALA A 64 -4.64 -1.53 -15.23
CA ALA A 64 -3.46 -2.16 -14.62
C ALA A 64 -3.08 -1.49 -13.29
N ASP A 65 -3.15 -0.16 -13.23
CA ASP A 65 -2.89 0.59 -12.00
C ASP A 65 -3.98 0.38 -10.96
N GLN A 66 -5.23 0.28 -11.38
CA GLN A 66 -6.33 -0.04 -10.48
C GLN A 66 -6.15 -1.43 -9.83
N GLU A 67 -5.72 -2.41 -10.61
CA GLU A 67 -5.41 -3.75 -10.09
C GLU A 67 -4.21 -3.74 -9.13
N TYR A 68 -3.15 -2.99 -9.48
CA TYR A 68 -2.01 -2.80 -8.59
C TYR A 68 -2.44 -2.20 -7.25
N VAL A 69 -3.29 -1.17 -7.25
CA VAL A 69 -3.80 -0.54 -6.03
C VAL A 69 -4.62 -1.51 -5.19
N LYS A 70 -5.45 -2.38 -5.79
CA LYS A 70 -6.21 -3.39 -5.04
C LYS A 70 -5.27 -4.36 -4.30
N LYS A 71 -4.19 -4.78 -4.95
CA LYS A 71 -3.14 -5.61 -4.32
C LYS A 71 -2.39 -4.81 -3.25
N ALA A 72 -2.05 -3.54 -3.54
CA ALA A 72 -1.44 -2.56 -2.64
C ALA A 72 -2.20 -2.46 -1.32
N TYR A 73 -3.48 -2.16 -1.45
CA TYR A 73 -4.42 -2.03 -0.37
C TYR A 73 -4.57 -3.34 0.41
N GLY A 74 -4.75 -4.47 -0.28
CA GLY A 74 -4.83 -5.79 0.33
C GLY A 74 -3.67 -6.04 1.29
N ARG A 75 -2.41 -5.89 0.86
CA ARG A 75 -1.28 -6.13 1.79
C ARG A 75 -1.22 -5.08 2.90
N SER A 76 -1.63 -3.83 2.65
CA SER A 76 -1.65 -2.78 3.69
C SER A 76 -2.64 -3.08 4.82
N LEU A 77 -3.75 -3.78 4.54
CA LEU A 77 -4.71 -4.23 5.55
C LEU A 77 -4.12 -5.27 6.51
N PHE A 78 -3.09 -6.01 6.09
CA PHE A 78 -2.48 -7.10 6.85
C PHE A 78 -1.05 -6.77 7.32
N ALA A 79 -0.47 -5.64 6.91
CA ALA A 79 0.94 -5.31 7.19
C ALA A 79 1.20 -4.91 8.64
N VAL A 80 0.20 -4.36 9.35
CA VAL A 80 0.19 -4.09 10.80
C VAL A 80 -1.30 -4.04 11.21
N PRO A 81 -1.75 -4.71 12.28
CA PRO A 81 -3.11 -4.51 12.77
C PRO A 81 -3.25 -3.03 13.17
N GLN A 82 -4.00 -2.25 12.39
CA GLN A 82 -4.43 -0.93 12.85
C GLN A 82 -5.22 -1.16 14.14
N PRO A 83 -4.84 -0.51 15.27
CA PRO A 83 -5.70 -0.51 16.44
C PRO A 83 -7.04 0.04 15.99
N PHE A 84 -8.07 -0.81 16.00
CA PHE A 84 -9.42 -0.33 15.79
C PHE A 84 -9.71 0.67 16.91
N ASP A 85 -10.19 1.85 16.54
CA ASP A 85 -10.76 2.75 17.53
C ASP A 85 -11.95 2.00 18.14
N LYS A 86 -12.00 1.92 19.48
CA LYS A 86 -12.97 1.05 20.19
C LYS A 86 -14.38 1.67 20.22
N ASP A 87 -14.78 2.39 19.17
CA ASP A 87 -16.10 3.01 19.06
C ASP A 87 -17.19 2.00 18.65
N GLY A 88 -16.85 0.72 18.54
CA GLY A 88 -17.79 -0.39 18.35
C GLY A 88 -18.33 -0.52 16.93
N ARG A 89 -17.79 0.22 15.95
CA ARG A 89 -18.28 0.22 14.56
C ARG A 89 -17.32 -0.49 13.61
N GLY A 90 -17.23 -1.81 13.75
CA GLY A 90 -16.73 -2.69 12.68
C GLY A 90 -15.68 -3.71 13.12
N GLY A 91 -15.90 -4.96 12.72
CA GLY A 91 -14.89 -6.02 12.75
C GLY A 91 -14.59 -6.46 11.32
N VAL A 92 -13.30 -6.68 11.00
CA VAL A 92 -12.92 -7.25 9.70
C VAL A 92 -12.93 -8.76 9.81
N ILE A 93 -13.90 -9.42 9.19
CA ILE A 93 -13.92 -10.88 9.01
C ILE A 93 -13.39 -11.17 7.60
N VAL A 94 -12.23 -11.82 7.51
CA VAL A 94 -11.70 -12.32 6.23
C VAL A 94 -11.82 -13.83 6.22
N ALA A 95 -12.85 -14.35 5.54
CA ALA A 95 -12.97 -15.76 5.22
C ALA A 95 -12.52 -15.97 3.77
N SER A 96 -11.42 -16.68 3.56
CA SER A 96 -11.03 -17.18 2.24
C SER A 96 -11.49 -18.63 2.14
N ALA A 97 -12.45 -18.90 1.25
CA ALA A 97 -12.80 -20.26 0.88
C ALA A 97 -12.02 -20.63 -0.39
N ILE A 98 -11.16 -21.65 -0.29
CA ILE A 98 -10.50 -22.26 -1.44
C ILE A 98 -11.04 -23.69 -1.54
N GLY A 99 -11.85 -23.96 -2.57
CA GLY A 99 -12.37 -25.29 -2.88
C GLY A 99 -12.74 -25.37 -4.35
N ARG A 100 -12.52 -26.53 -4.99
CA ARG A 100 -13.18 -26.87 -6.24
C ARG A 100 -14.57 -27.39 -5.91
N VAL A 101 -15.57 -26.91 -6.66
CA VAL A 101 -16.93 -27.47 -6.68
C VAL A 101 -16.88 -28.88 -7.25
#